data_AF-A0A954L0Y3-F1
#
_entry.id   AF-A0A954L0Y3-F1
#
_cell.length_a   1.000
_cell.length_b   1.000
_cell.length_c   1.000
_cell.angle_alpha   90.00
_cell.angle_beta   90.00
_cell.angle_gamma   90.00
#
_symmetry.space_group_name_H-M   'P 1'
#
loop_
_entity.id
_entity.type
_entity.pdbx_description
1 polymer ?
#
loop_
_entity_poly.entity_id
_entity_poly.type
_entity_poly.pdbx_seq_one_letter_code
_entity_poly.pdbx_strand_id
1 'polypeptide(L)'
;MAKKKASESKGNTEFEAAFLKGLQERQAAGTDEPCSLIEVGRLVRPNVTDDELLSLVTSPVLRTKIIVAFTDDVNSPVTLKEDRERLAESSSVLQRTLHNHCSAEVPYATVAELKRQLTKPLQAAFQRHWNARLKNGCVPDFSSVVSIPGDKGRPKSVLQDRRFPTDEQRLSEQLRNAVATGSKTEAGPAPVEWSTVVAAADAVNTSSDLLKAARRCSPFADDTVTVRSDGEREWLVLKADAEHVLSSEVLVEQILKEVCSEASPELQLSVLRKQIPKAYRSLFTEIWRTHAELHRRFQCAELSLAPRHEVVFRDARYPRREAVLSEQLVTALEARKADDDGSYPCTFEQLLQTVGSAAGILVVNSAVRTDPYRSRVISGVPASANSPIALLDDAEHLARSPLLIAAALPSLLKHGHDAVAVETLCKSKVINNVVRPYLPAAIETLITERQLPDGIGALQISKKWHLFPLENIRT
;
A
#
# COMPACT_ATOMS: atom_id res chain seq x y z
N MET A 1 -66.76 -25.84 50.46
CA MET A 1 -66.20 -25.11 49.29
C MET A 1 -66.24 -23.57 49.45
N ALA A 2 -67.28 -22.96 50.03
CA ALA A 2 -67.35 -21.50 50.19
C ALA A 2 -66.22 -20.87 51.04
N LYS A 3 -65.80 -21.53 52.14
CA LYS A 3 -64.68 -21.04 52.99
C LYS A 3 -63.33 -21.01 52.27
N LYS A 4 -63.07 -21.95 51.35
CA LYS A 4 -61.81 -22.01 50.58
C LYS A 4 -61.72 -20.86 49.57
N LYS A 5 -62.82 -20.59 48.85
CA LYS A 5 -62.91 -19.43 47.93
C LYS A 5 -62.76 -18.09 48.65
N ALA A 6 -63.29 -17.95 49.85
CA ALA A 6 -63.16 -16.71 50.64
C ALA A 6 -61.72 -16.46 51.11
N SER A 7 -60.97 -17.51 51.51
CA SER A 7 -59.57 -17.34 51.92
C SER A 7 -58.64 -17.09 50.72
N GLU A 8 -58.90 -17.74 49.58
CA GLU A 8 -58.17 -17.50 48.32
C GLU A 8 -58.38 -16.06 47.81
N SER A 9 -59.63 -15.55 47.88
CA SER A 9 -59.92 -14.16 47.49
C SER A 9 -59.18 -13.14 48.35
N LYS A 10 -59.07 -13.36 49.67
CA LYS A 10 -58.38 -12.42 50.57
C LYS A 10 -56.88 -12.40 50.33
N GLY A 11 -56.27 -13.57 50.10
CA GLY A 11 -54.83 -13.68 49.82
C GLY A 11 -54.41 -12.99 48.52
N ASN A 12 -55.29 -12.98 47.51
CA ASN A 12 -55.03 -12.27 46.25
C ASN A 12 -55.07 -10.75 46.44
N THR A 13 -56.02 -10.20 47.20
CA THR A 13 -56.12 -8.75 47.44
C THR A 13 -54.90 -8.21 48.20
N GLU A 14 -54.42 -8.94 49.21
CA GLU A 14 -53.20 -8.56 49.94
C GLU A 14 -51.97 -8.60 49.03
N PHE A 15 -51.89 -9.59 48.12
CA PHE A 15 -50.78 -9.69 47.18
C PHE A 15 -50.80 -8.57 46.14
N GLU A 16 -51.96 -8.22 45.59
CA GLU A 16 -52.13 -7.09 44.66
C GLU A 16 -51.68 -5.76 45.27
N ALA A 17 -52.10 -5.48 46.51
CA ALA A 17 -51.73 -4.25 47.21
C ALA A 17 -50.21 -4.17 47.47
N ALA A 18 -49.62 -5.29 47.89
CA ALA A 18 -48.19 -5.36 48.14
C ALA A 18 -47.38 -5.26 46.83
N PHE A 19 -47.87 -5.85 45.73
CA PHE A 19 -47.28 -5.73 44.39
C PHE A 19 -47.25 -4.27 43.90
N LEU A 20 -48.35 -3.54 44.03
CA LEU A 20 -48.41 -2.11 43.68
C LEU A 20 -47.44 -1.27 44.53
N LYS A 21 -47.36 -1.55 45.83
CA LYS A 21 -46.44 -0.87 46.73
C LYS A 21 -44.98 -1.13 46.31
N GLY A 22 -44.63 -2.38 45.98
CA GLY A 22 -43.30 -2.73 45.49
C GLY A 22 -42.92 -2.01 44.19
N LEU A 23 -43.86 -1.84 43.25
CA LEU A 23 -43.67 -1.02 42.06
C LEU A 23 -43.40 0.46 42.39
N GLN A 24 -44.20 1.04 43.29
CA GLN A 24 -44.05 2.44 43.70
C GLN A 24 -42.71 2.69 44.39
N GLU A 25 -42.28 1.78 45.26
CA GLU A 25 -40.97 1.86 45.94
C GLU A 25 -39.82 1.79 44.94
N ARG A 26 -39.91 0.90 43.93
CA ARG A 26 -38.92 0.81 42.85
C ARG A 26 -38.88 2.07 41.98
N GLN A 27 -40.04 2.63 41.64
CA GLN A 27 -40.11 3.88 40.89
C GLN A 27 -39.52 5.05 41.70
N ALA A 28 -39.82 5.13 43.00
CA ALA A 28 -39.28 6.14 43.91
C ALA A 28 -37.77 6.02 44.11
N ALA A 29 -37.20 4.82 43.96
CA ALA A 29 -35.75 4.59 43.98
C ALA A 29 -35.03 5.17 42.73
N GLY A 30 -35.76 5.66 41.72
CA GLY A 30 -35.19 6.38 40.59
C GLY A 30 -34.46 5.49 39.59
N THR A 31 -34.75 4.18 39.53
CA THR A 31 -34.14 3.31 38.51
C THR A 31 -34.63 3.72 37.12
N ASP A 32 -33.71 3.94 36.19
CA ASP A 32 -34.03 4.34 34.81
C ASP A 32 -34.68 3.25 33.96
N GLU A 33 -34.44 1.99 34.33
CA GLU A 33 -35.00 0.85 33.65
C GLU A 33 -36.29 0.34 34.32
N PRO A 34 -37.30 -0.04 33.53
CA PRO A 34 -38.49 -0.70 34.06
C PRO A 34 -38.11 -2.07 34.63
N CYS A 35 -38.70 -2.41 35.77
CA CYS A 35 -38.53 -3.72 36.38
C CYS A 35 -39.40 -4.77 35.68
N SER A 36 -38.98 -6.03 35.74
CA SER A 36 -39.76 -7.16 35.25
C SER A 36 -40.83 -7.61 36.26
N LEU A 37 -41.89 -8.25 35.77
CA LEU A 37 -42.99 -8.77 36.60
C LEU A 37 -42.47 -9.70 37.71
N ILE A 38 -41.52 -10.57 37.38
CA ILE A 38 -40.91 -11.51 38.32
C ILE A 38 -40.03 -10.86 39.38
N GLU A 39 -39.31 -9.78 39.04
CA GLU A 39 -38.50 -9.04 40.01
C GLU A 39 -39.36 -8.38 41.08
N VAL A 40 -40.46 -7.74 40.67
CA VAL A 40 -41.42 -7.12 41.60
C VAL A 40 -42.13 -8.21 42.41
N GLY A 41 -42.54 -9.28 41.74
CA GLY A 41 -43.16 -10.43 42.37
C GLY A 41 -42.32 -10.99 43.51
N ARG A 42 -41.04 -11.27 43.22
CA ARG A 42 -40.08 -11.80 44.20
C ARG A 42 -39.68 -10.80 45.28
N LEU A 43 -39.65 -9.50 44.97
CA LEU A 43 -39.43 -8.44 45.96
C LEU A 43 -40.49 -8.47 47.07
N VAL A 44 -41.74 -8.71 46.68
CA VAL A 44 -42.89 -8.71 47.60
C VAL A 44 -43.14 -10.08 48.21
N ARG A 45 -42.92 -11.15 47.43
CA ARG A 45 -43.13 -12.54 47.83
C ARG A 45 -42.03 -13.42 47.20
N PRO A 46 -40.95 -13.76 47.93
CA PRO A 46 -39.78 -14.45 47.38
C PRO A 46 -40.08 -15.78 46.67
N ASN A 47 -41.12 -16.50 47.10
CA ASN A 47 -41.50 -17.81 46.58
C ASN A 47 -42.71 -17.76 45.62
N VAL A 48 -42.99 -16.62 45.00
CA VAL A 48 -44.08 -16.53 44.01
C VAL A 48 -43.76 -17.37 42.78
N THR A 49 -44.76 -18.12 42.32
CA THR A 49 -44.66 -18.93 41.10
C THR A 49 -45.01 -18.11 39.85
N ASP A 50 -44.57 -18.58 38.69
CA ASP A 50 -44.84 -17.91 37.41
C ASP A 50 -46.35 -17.84 37.11
N ASP A 51 -47.09 -18.92 37.36
CA ASP A 51 -48.54 -18.98 37.18
C ASP A 51 -49.28 -18.00 38.09
N GLU A 52 -48.82 -17.82 39.34
CA GLU A 52 -49.39 -16.84 40.26
C GLU A 52 -49.18 -15.42 39.74
N LEU A 53 -48.01 -15.10 39.17
CA LEU A 53 -47.72 -13.78 38.58
C LEU A 53 -48.55 -13.51 37.32
N LEU A 54 -48.66 -14.50 36.44
CA LEU A 54 -49.49 -14.38 35.24
C LEU A 54 -50.97 -14.24 35.61
N SER A 55 -51.44 -14.99 36.61
CA SER A 55 -52.81 -14.80 37.14
C SER A 55 -52.98 -13.41 37.76
N LEU A 56 -51.99 -12.91 38.49
CA LEU A 56 -52.01 -11.60 39.13
C LEU A 56 -52.24 -10.46 38.11
N VAL A 57 -51.52 -10.46 36.98
CA VAL A 57 -51.67 -9.41 35.95
C VAL A 57 -53.00 -9.47 35.20
N THR A 58 -53.74 -10.57 35.33
CA THR A 58 -55.11 -10.65 34.80
C THR A 58 -56.16 -10.01 35.71
N SER A 59 -55.80 -9.67 36.96
CA SER A 59 -56.71 -9.06 37.92
C SER A 59 -57.27 -7.71 37.41
N PRO A 60 -58.59 -7.48 37.50
CA PRO A 60 -59.20 -6.21 37.13
C PRO A 60 -58.61 -5.02 37.89
N VAL A 61 -58.25 -5.19 39.16
CA VAL A 61 -57.71 -4.11 40.00
C VAL A 61 -56.36 -3.67 39.45
N LEU A 62 -55.44 -4.62 39.24
CA LEU A 62 -54.11 -4.31 38.72
C LEU A 62 -54.14 -3.79 37.29
N ARG A 63 -54.97 -4.35 36.40
CA ARG A 63 -55.11 -3.84 35.01
C ARG A 63 -55.48 -2.36 34.91
N THR A 64 -56.10 -1.79 35.95
CA THR A 64 -56.40 -0.35 35.99
C THR A 64 -55.23 0.53 36.43
N LYS A 65 -54.22 -0.04 37.11
CA LYS A 65 -53.12 0.65 37.78
C LYS A 65 -51.74 0.38 37.17
N ILE A 66 -51.54 -0.76 36.52
CA ILE A 66 -50.25 -1.14 35.92
C ILE A 66 -50.37 -1.33 34.42
N ILE A 67 -49.23 -1.24 33.73
CA ILE A 67 -49.06 -1.64 32.34
C ILE A 67 -47.95 -2.67 32.28
N VAL A 68 -48.25 -3.82 31.68
CA VAL A 68 -47.31 -4.89 31.39
C VAL A 68 -47.08 -4.89 29.88
N ALA A 69 -45.81 -4.95 29.43
CA ALA A 69 -45.48 -4.92 28.01
C ALA A 69 -45.99 -6.16 27.24
N PHE A 70 -45.85 -7.35 27.84
CA PHE A 70 -46.24 -8.66 27.30
C PHE A 70 -47.03 -9.44 28.36
N THR A 71 -48.28 -9.81 28.09
CA THR A 71 -49.17 -10.39 29.13
C THR A 71 -48.83 -11.81 29.54
N ASP A 72 -48.10 -12.53 28.68
CA ASP A 72 -47.90 -13.98 28.80
C ASP A 72 -46.44 -14.31 29.15
N ASP A 73 -45.69 -13.33 29.68
CA ASP A 73 -44.26 -13.43 30.00
C ASP A 73 -43.97 -12.85 31.39
N VAL A 74 -43.49 -13.69 32.30
CA VAL A 74 -43.10 -13.29 33.67
C VAL A 74 -41.88 -12.38 33.71
N ASN A 75 -41.07 -12.36 32.65
CA ASN A 75 -39.96 -11.43 32.51
C ASN A 75 -40.40 -10.13 31.81
N SER A 76 -41.70 -9.95 31.53
CA SER A 76 -42.18 -8.74 30.88
C SER A 76 -41.89 -7.52 31.76
N PRO A 77 -41.32 -6.45 31.17
CA PRO A 77 -41.28 -5.13 31.79
C PRO A 77 -42.69 -4.70 32.24
N VAL A 78 -42.77 -4.18 33.48
CA VAL A 78 -43.99 -3.70 34.11
C VAL A 78 -43.74 -2.32 34.73
N THR A 79 -44.74 -1.45 34.66
CA THR A 79 -44.70 -0.14 35.31
C THR A 79 -46.08 0.30 35.77
N LEU A 80 -46.17 1.38 36.54
CA LEU A 80 -47.43 2.06 36.85
C LEU A 80 -48.00 2.73 35.60
N LYS A 81 -49.32 2.84 35.52
CA LYS A 81 -50.02 3.35 34.33
C LYS A 81 -49.61 4.78 33.96
N GLU A 82 -49.29 5.61 34.94
CA GLU A 82 -48.77 6.96 34.81
C GLU A 82 -47.39 7.02 34.11
N ASP A 83 -46.57 5.97 34.22
CA ASP A 83 -45.23 5.88 33.60
C ASP A 83 -45.24 5.22 32.22
N ARG A 84 -46.41 5.12 31.58
CA ARG A 84 -46.57 4.49 30.26
C ARG A 84 -45.54 4.96 29.24
N GLU A 85 -45.28 6.25 29.20
CA GLU A 85 -44.37 6.86 28.24
C GLU A 85 -42.93 6.39 28.46
N ARG A 86 -42.49 6.28 29.72
CA ARG A 86 -41.17 5.77 30.09
C ARG A 86 -41.00 4.31 29.69
N LEU A 87 -42.01 3.48 29.94
CA LEU A 87 -41.99 2.07 29.50
C LEU A 87 -41.93 1.95 27.96
N ALA A 88 -42.68 2.79 27.25
CA ALA A 88 -42.70 2.79 25.79
C ALA A 88 -41.36 3.20 25.15
N GLU A 89 -40.60 4.08 25.82
CA GLU A 89 -39.27 4.53 25.40
C GLU A 89 -38.15 3.55 25.79
N SER A 90 -38.43 2.61 26.69
CA SER A 90 -37.41 1.73 27.26
C SER A 90 -36.71 0.83 26.22
N SER A 91 -35.37 0.82 26.29
CA SER A 91 -34.53 -0.07 25.48
C SER A 91 -34.81 -1.55 25.75
N SER A 92 -35.17 -1.95 26.98
CA SER A 92 -35.45 -3.35 27.31
C SER A 92 -36.73 -3.86 26.62
N VAL A 93 -37.76 -3.01 26.50
CA VAL A 93 -38.97 -3.32 25.73
C VAL A 93 -38.63 -3.50 24.26
N LEU A 94 -37.83 -2.60 23.68
CA LEU A 94 -37.40 -2.75 22.29
C LEU A 94 -36.60 -4.06 22.10
N GLN A 95 -35.60 -4.31 22.94
CA GLN A 95 -34.75 -5.50 22.86
C GLN A 95 -35.58 -6.78 22.90
N ARG A 96 -36.59 -6.86 23.78
CA ARG A 96 -37.49 -8.01 23.87
C ARG A 96 -38.37 -8.14 22.63
N THR A 97 -38.94 -7.04 22.12
CA THR A 97 -39.75 -7.10 20.88
C THR A 97 -38.93 -7.53 19.66
N LEU A 98 -37.68 -7.09 19.55
CA LEU A 98 -36.76 -7.55 18.51
C LEU A 98 -36.41 -9.02 18.73
N HIS A 99 -36.16 -9.43 19.98
CA HIS A 99 -35.83 -10.82 20.30
C HIS A 99 -36.92 -11.81 19.88
N ASN A 100 -38.17 -11.42 20.07
CA ASN A 100 -39.32 -12.26 19.76
C ASN A 100 -39.70 -12.21 18.26
N HIS A 101 -39.31 -11.15 17.53
CA HIS A 101 -39.65 -11.00 16.11
C HIS A 101 -38.57 -11.48 15.18
N CYS A 102 -37.33 -11.07 15.46
CA CYS A 102 -36.23 -11.21 14.53
C CYS A 102 -35.61 -12.59 14.65
N SER A 103 -35.19 -13.10 13.51
CA SER A 103 -34.51 -14.39 13.35
C SER A 103 -33.43 -14.26 12.28
N ALA A 104 -32.70 -15.34 12.01
CA ALA A 104 -31.73 -15.37 10.91
C ALA A 104 -32.39 -15.14 9.53
N GLU A 105 -33.64 -15.57 9.35
CA GLU A 105 -34.40 -15.39 8.10
C GLU A 105 -35.07 -14.01 8.02
N VAL A 106 -35.39 -13.42 9.17
CA VAL A 106 -36.05 -12.12 9.28
C VAL A 106 -35.25 -11.24 10.25
N PRO A 107 -34.10 -10.68 9.83
CA PRO A 107 -33.17 -10.00 10.73
C PRO A 107 -33.63 -8.60 11.16
N TYR A 108 -34.68 -8.07 10.55
CA TYR A 108 -35.19 -6.73 10.80
C TYR A 108 -36.71 -6.69 10.96
N ALA A 109 -37.18 -5.63 11.60
CA ALA A 109 -38.59 -5.38 11.86
C ALA A 109 -38.90 -3.88 11.75
N THR A 110 -40.11 -3.56 11.34
CA THR A 110 -40.65 -2.21 11.38
C THR A 110 -41.22 -1.94 12.77
N VAL A 111 -41.22 -0.67 13.21
CA VAL A 111 -41.85 -0.28 14.49
C VAL A 111 -43.34 -0.68 14.52
N ALA A 112 -43.99 -0.73 13.36
CA ALA A 112 -45.38 -1.14 13.22
C ALA A 112 -45.60 -2.65 13.43
N GLU A 113 -44.61 -3.50 13.13
CA GLU A 113 -44.64 -4.94 13.43
C GLU A 113 -44.31 -5.18 14.89
N LEU A 114 -43.25 -4.55 15.41
CA LEU A 114 -42.83 -4.69 16.80
C LEU A 114 -43.94 -4.28 17.79
N LYS A 115 -44.63 -3.16 17.53
CA LYS A 115 -45.73 -2.72 18.41
C LYS A 115 -46.89 -3.72 18.49
N ARG A 116 -47.10 -4.60 17.49
CA ARG A 116 -48.19 -5.58 17.51
C ARG A 116 -48.01 -6.63 18.59
N GLN A 117 -46.78 -6.83 19.06
CA GLN A 117 -46.45 -7.74 20.17
C GLN A 117 -46.75 -7.12 21.54
N LEU A 118 -46.92 -5.80 21.61
CA LEU A 118 -47.15 -5.09 22.86
C LEU A 118 -48.63 -5.01 23.21
N THR A 119 -48.94 -4.89 24.50
CA THR A 119 -50.31 -4.63 24.96
C THR A 119 -50.87 -3.33 24.36
N LYS A 120 -52.17 -3.32 24.04
CA LYS A 120 -52.87 -2.18 23.41
C LYS A 120 -52.57 -0.81 24.04
N PRO A 121 -52.50 -0.66 25.39
CA PRO A 121 -52.19 0.62 26.02
C PRO A 121 -50.82 1.18 25.62
N LEU A 122 -49.83 0.32 25.32
CA LEU A 122 -48.45 0.73 25.06
C LEU A 122 -48.17 1.05 23.58
N GLN A 123 -48.95 0.48 22.65
CA GLN A 123 -48.64 0.49 21.20
C GLN A 123 -48.45 1.90 20.61
N ALA A 124 -49.33 2.85 20.95
CA ALA A 124 -49.28 4.20 20.39
C ALA A 124 -48.07 5.00 20.91
N ALA A 125 -47.80 4.92 22.21
CA ALA A 125 -46.65 5.57 22.84
C ALA A 125 -45.33 4.97 22.29
N PHE A 126 -45.24 3.64 22.21
CA PHE A 126 -44.08 2.94 21.67
C PHE A 126 -43.80 3.36 20.22
N GLN A 127 -44.83 3.34 19.38
CA GLN A 127 -44.68 3.75 17.98
C GLN A 127 -44.20 5.20 17.84
N ARG A 128 -44.75 6.12 18.63
CA ARG A 128 -44.36 7.53 18.60
C ARG A 128 -42.87 7.71 18.96
N HIS A 129 -42.44 7.14 20.08
CA HIS A 129 -41.07 7.28 20.58
C HIS A 129 -40.04 6.65 19.65
N TRP A 130 -40.28 5.43 19.19
CA TRP A 130 -39.32 4.72 18.33
C TRP A 130 -39.27 5.27 16.91
N ASN A 131 -40.38 5.77 16.36
CA ASN A 131 -40.33 6.51 15.10
C ASN A 131 -39.53 7.82 15.23
N ALA A 132 -39.67 8.55 16.35
CA ALA A 132 -38.89 9.76 16.60
C ALA A 132 -37.39 9.44 16.73
N ARG A 133 -37.04 8.39 17.48
CA ARG A 133 -35.67 7.90 17.63
C ARG A 133 -35.05 7.44 16.32
N LEU A 134 -35.79 6.69 15.51
CA LEU A 134 -35.37 6.28 14.16
C LEU A 134 -35.07 7.49 13.27
N LYS A 135 -35.93 8.51 13.30
CA LYS A 135 -35.73 9.74 12.54
C LYS A 135 -34.47 10.49 12.97
N ASN A 136 -34.11 10.41 14.25
CA ASN A 136 -32.93 11.06 14.82
C ASN A 136 -31.67 10.19 14.79
N GLY A 137 -31.75 8.94 14.33
CA GLY A 137 -30.63 7.99 14.35
C GLY A 137 -30.22 7.50 15.75
N CYS A 138 -31.07 7.71 16.77
CA CYS A 138 -30.76 7.35 18.15
C CYS A 138 -31.33 5.96 18.49
N VAL A 139 -30.59 4.90 18.17
CA VAL A 139 -30.96 3.52 18.53
C VAL A 139 -29.96 2.91 19.50
N PRO A 140 -30.39 1.98 20.39
CA PRO A 140 -29.48 1.27 21.29
C PRO A 140 -28.46 0.41 20.54
N ASP A 141 -27.33 0.12 21.17
CA ASP A 141 -26.19 -0.60 20.56
C ASP A 141 -26.49 -2.05 20.14
N PHE A 142 -27.56 -2.67 20.63
CA PHE A 142 -28.00 -4.00 20.17
C PHE A 142 -28.81 -3.94 18.86
N SER A 143 -29.13 -2.74 18.36
CA SER A 143 -29.90 -2.53 17.15
C SER A 143 -29.20 -1.59 16.18
N SER A 144 -29.50 -1.73 14.90
CA SER A 144 -29.09 -0.82 13.83
C SER A 144 -30.29 -0.38 13.02
N VAL A 145 -30.21 0.82 12.43
CA VAL A 145 -31.20 1.29 11.47
C VAL A 145 -30.76 0.89 10.07
N VAL A 146 -31.59 0.11 9.38
CA VAL A 146 -31.34 -0.30 7.99
C VAL A 146 -32.41 0.31 7.10
N SER A 147 -32.03 0.75 5.90
CA SER A 147 -32.97 1.21 4.87
C SER A 147 -33.24 0.07 3.90
N ILE A 148 -34.48 -0.43 3.87
CA ILE A 148 -34.91 -1.45 2.91
C ILE A 148 -35.80 -0.81 1.82
N PRO A 149 -35.85 -1.38 0.61
CA PRO A 149 -36.82 -0.96 -0.41
C PRO A 149 -38.26 -1.16 0.09
N GLY A 150 -39.09 -0.11 0.10
CA GLY A 150 -40.52 -0.22 0.43
C GLY A 150 -41.39 -0.49 -0.81
N ASP A 151 -42.69 -0.75 -0.59
CA ASP A 151 -43.70 -1.12 -1.62
C ASP A 151 -43.85 -0.14 -2.80
N LYS A 152 -43.29 1.07 -2.69
CA LYS A 152 -43.31 2.11 -3.73
C LYS A 152 -41.91 2.60 -4.12
N GLY A 153 -40.88 1.78 -3.88
CA GLY A 153 -39.48 2.13 -4.10
C GLY A 153 -38.93 3.19 -3.12
N ARG A 154 -39.74 3.69 -2.18
CA ARG A 154 -39.27 4.60 -1.13
C ARG A 154 -38.52 3.79 -0.08
N PRO A 155 -37.30 4.20 0.32
CA PRO A 155 -36.59 3.52 1.39
C PRO A 155 -37.41 3.61 2.68
N LYS A 156 -37.53 2.47 3.36
CA LYS A 156 -38.20 2.34 4.66
C LYS A 156 -37.14 2.04 5.70
N SER A 157 -37.06 2.87 6.74
CA SER A 157 -36.20 2.61 7.88
C SER A 157 -36.80 1.49 8.74
N VAL A 158 -36.00 0.45 8.98
CA VAL A 158 -36.32 -0.68 9.84
C VAL A 158 -35.27 -0.83 10.92
N LEU A 159 -35.67 -1.46 12.03
CA LEU A 159 -34.77 -1.82 13.12
C LEU A 159 -34.25 -3.23 12.84
N GLN A 160 -32.95 -3.38 12.75
CA GLN A 160 -32.28 -4.66 12.68
C GLN A 160 -31.83 -5.06 14.08
N ASP A 161 -31.99 -6.35 14.42
CA ASP A 161 -31.35 -6.94 15.58
C ASP A 161 -29.91 -7.35 15.20
N ARG A 162 -28.90 -6.78 15.87
CA ARG A 162 -27.49 -7.02 15.52
C ARG A 162 -27.05 -8.48 15.73
N ARG A 163 -27.82 -9.30 16.43
CA ARG A 163 -27.57 -10.74 16.56
C ARG A 163 -27.75 -11.49 15.24
N PHE A 164 -28.51 -10.92 14.31
CA PHE A 164 -28.77 -11.47 12.99
C PHE A 164 -28.22 -10.52 11.92
N PRO A 165 -26.89 -10.54 11.67
CA PRO A 165 -26.30 -9.73 10.61
C PRO A 165 -26.86 -10.14 9.25
N THR A 166 -27.13 -9.17 8.38
CA THR A 166 -27.57 -9.42 7.01
C THR A 166 -26.45 -10.05 6.19
N ASP A 167 -26.78 -10.64 5.04
CA ASP A 167 -25.78 -11.24 4.17
C ASP A 167 -24.72 -10.21 3.71
N GLU A 168 -25.12 -8.96 3.46
CA GLU A 168 -24.19 -7.88 3.13
C GLU A 168 -23.21 -7.60 4.27
N GLN A 169 -23.68 -7.62 5.52
CA GLN A 169 -22.86 -7.34 6.70
C GLN A 169 -21.91 -8.50 7.00
N ARG A 170 -22.38 -9.75 6.92
CA ARG A 170 -21.54 -10.94 7.06
C ARG A 170 -20.43 -10.93 6.02
N LEU A 171 -20.80 -10.66 4.77
CA LEU A 171 -19.83 -10.57 3.68
C LEU A 171 -18.87 -9.38 3.87
N SER A 172 -19.36 -8.23 4.34
CA SER A 172 -18.51 -7.08 4.68
C SER A 172 -17.44 -7.45 5.72
N GLU A 173 -17.83 -8.15 6.78
CA GLU A 173 -16.91 -8.63 7.80
C GLU A 173 -15.89 -9.64 7.24
N GLN A 174 -16.34 -10.60 6.43
CA GLN A 174 -15.47 -11.57 5.76
C GLN A 174 -14.45 -10.89 4.83
N LEU A 175 -14.88 -9.96 3.99
CA LEU A 175 -14.00 -9.19 3.10
C LEU A 175 -12.98 -8.38 3.90
N ARG A 176 -13.39 -7.78 5.01
CA ARG A 176 -12.50 -6.98 5.88
C ARG A 176 -11.45 -7.88 6.51
N ASN A 177 -11.84 -9.05 6.99
CA ASN A 177 -10.93 -10.05 7.55
C ASN A 177 -9.99 -10.64 6.48
N ALA A 178 -10.44 -10.80 5.25
CA ALA A 178 -9.61 -11.18 4.11
C ALA A 178 -8.54 -10.11 3.80
N VAL A 179 -8.90 -8.82 3.80
CA VAL A 179 -7.91 -7.72 3.71
C VAL A 179 -6.92 -7.78 4.88
N ALA A 180 -7.41 -7.90 6.11
CA ALA A 180 -6.58 -7.93 7.32
C ALA A 180 -5.61 -9.12 7.39
N THR A 181 -5.99 -10.25 6.78
CA THR A 181 -5.15 -11.45 6.73
C THR A 181 -4.16 -11.36 5.58
N GLY A 182 -4.62 -10.98 4.39
CA GLY A 182 -3.76 -10.84 3.21
C GLY A 182 -2.76 -9.68 3.32
N SER A 183 -3.05 -8.65 4.12
CA SER A 183 -2.13 -7.53 4.29
C SER A 183 -0.93 -7.86 5.18
N LYS A 184 -0.98 -8.94 5.96
CA LYS A 184 0.12 -9.30 6.88
C LYS A 184 1.20 -10.07 6.12
N THR A 185 2.35 -9.44 5.93
CA THR A 185 3.56 -10.08 5.40
C THR A 185 4.70 -10.02 6.41
N GLU A 186 5.76 -10.82 6.23
CA GLU A 186 6.96 -10.75 7.06
C GLU A 186 7.64 -9.36 7.02
N ALA A 187 7.48 -8.64 5.91
CA ALA A 187 8.01 -7.29 5.71
C ALA A 187 7.10 -6.18 6.26
N GLY A 188 5.93 -6.54 6.82
CA GLY A 188 4.92 -5.61 7.33
C GLY A 188 3.62 -5.60 6.53
N PRO A 189 2.74 -4.61 6.78
CA PRO A 189 1.51 -4.41 6.01
C PRO A 189 1.78 -4.24 4.52
N ALA A 190 1.06 -4.98 3.69
CA ALA A 190 1.12 -4.93 2.23
C ALA A 190 -0.28 -4.70 1.62
N PRO A 191 -0.35 -4.09 0.44
CA PRO A 191 -1.60 -3.99 -0.30
C PRO A 191 -2.07 -5.36 -0.82
N VAL A 192 -3.38 -5.58 -0.77
CA VAL A 192 -4.03 -6.82 -1.26
C VAL A 192 -4.93 -6.48 -2.44
N GLU A 193 -4.81 -7.22 -3.53
CA GLU A 193 -5.67 -7.04 -4.70
C GLU A 193 -7.12 -7.47 -4.41
N TRP A 194 -8.10 -6.68 -4.86
CA TRP A 194 -9.52 -6.96 -4.66
C TRP A 194 -9.96 -8.35 -5.11
N SER A 195 -9.43 -8.85 -6.24
CA SER A 195 -9.68 -10.20 -6.72
C SER A 195 -9.25 -11.27 -5.70
N THR A 196 -8.10 -11.06 -5.06
CA THR A 196 -7.57 -11.91 -3.99
C THR A 196 -8.41 -11.81 -2.72
N VAL A 197 -8.88 -10.61 -2.36
CA VAL A 197 -9.78 -10.40 -1.22
C VAL A 197 -11.10 -11.16 -1.41
N VAL A 198 -11.71 -11.07 -2.59
CA VAL A 198 -12.97 -11.77 -2.92
C VAL A 198 -12.77 -13.29 -2.90
N ALA A 199 -11.65 -13.79 -3.42
CA ALA A 199 -11.31 -15.20 -3.38
C ALA A 199 -11.11 -15.70 -1.93
N ALA A 200 -10.37 -14.95 -1.12
CA ALA A 200 -10.10 -15.31 0.28
C ALA A 200 -11.35 -15.24 1.19
N ALA A 201 -12.34 -14.42 0.81
CA ALA A 201 -13.63 -14.35 1.49
C ALA A 201 -14.63 -15.43 1.01
N ASP A 202 -14.21 -16.37 0.15
CA ASP A 202 -15.06 -17.39 -0.50
C ASP A 202 -16.27 -16.78 -1.25
N ALA A 203 -16.07 -15.60 -1.84
CA ALA A 203 -17.13 -14.78 -2.43
C ALA A 203 -17.05 -14.72 -3.96
N VAL A 204 -16.32 -15.63 -4.60
CA VAL A 204 -16.12 -15.66 -6.07
C VAL A 204 -17.42 -15.86 -6.83
N ASN A 205 -18.34 -16.66 -6.27
CA ASN A 205 -19.66 -16.95 -6.86
C ASN A 205 -20.77 -16.00 -6.37
N THR A 206 -20.42 -15.01 -5.54
CA THR A 206 -21.38 -14.06 -4.99
C THR A 206 -21.84 -13.07 -6.06
N SER A 207 -23.11 -12.68 -6.03
CA SER A 207 -23.64 -11.72 -7.01
C SER A 207 -22.91 -10.37 -6.93
N SER A 208 -22.74 -9.71 -8.08
CA SER A 208 -22.06 -8.40 -8.15
C SER A 208 -22.75 -7.34 -7.27
N ASP A 209 -24.08 -7.41 -7.15
CA ASP A 209 -24.85 -6.45 -6.35
C ASP A 209 -24.64 -6.65 -4.85
N LEU A 210 -24.57 -7.90 -4.38
CA LEU A 210 -24.28 -8.21 -2.98
C LEU A 210 -22.85 -7.79 -2.62
N LEU A 211 -21.87 -8.01 -3.50
CA LEU A 211 -20.49 -7.51 -3.31
C LEU A 211 -20.43 -5.99 -3.22
N LYS A 212 -21.15 -5.27 -4.10
CA LYS A 212 -21.23 -3.80 -4.06
C LYS A 212 -21.89 -3.30 -2.78
N ALA A 213 -22.92 -4.00 -2.29
CA ALA A 213 -23.60 -3.66 -1.05
C ALA A 213 -22.68 -3.90 0.16
N ALA A 214 -22.07 -5.08 0.27
CA ALA A 214 -21.13 -5.43 1.33
C ALA A 214 -19.95 -4.46 1.40
N ARG A 215 -19.41 -4.04 0.25
CA ARG A 215 -18.32 -3.04 0.18
C ARG A 215 -18.70 -1.66 0.75
N ARG A 216 -19.99 -1.32 0.77
CA ARG A 216 -20.51 -0.06 1.34
C ARG A 216 -20.96 -0.21 2.78
N CYS A 217 -20.97 -1.43 3.32
CA CYS A 217 -21.37 -1.72 4.69
C CYS A 217 -20.16 -1.73 5.62
N SER A 218 -20.40 -1.37 6.89
CA SER A 218 -19.48 -1.60 8.00
C SER A 218 -19.39 -3.10 8.30
N PRO A 219 -18.20 -3.65 8.67
CA PRO A 219 -16.95 -2.92 8.94
C PRO A 219 -16.09 -2.59 7.71
N PHE A 220 -16.31 -3.22 6.56
CA PHE A 220 -15.42 -3.06 5.39
C PHE A 220 -15.25 -1.61 4.95
N ALA A 221 -16.34 -0.88 4.78
CA ALA A 221 -16.31 0.51 4.31
C ALA A 221 -15.59 1.47 5.28
N ASP A 222 -15.62 1.16 6.58
CA ASP A 222 -15.05 2.00 7.63
C ASP A 222 -13.57 1.69 7.87
N ASP A 223 -13.21 0.42 7.79
CA ASP A 223 -11.90 -0.12 8.15
C ASP A 223 -10.94 -0.28 6.98
N THR A 224 -11.41 -0.22 5.73
CA THR A 224 -10.55 -0.44 4.55
C THR A 224 -10.46 0.79 3.67
N VAL A 225 -9.38 0.88 2.90
CA VAL A 225 -9.23 1.92 1.89
C VAL A 225 -8.47 1.41 0.68
N THR A 226 -8.85 1.93 -0.49
CA THR A 226 -8.09 1.71 -1.73
C THR A 226 -6.83 2.56 -1.70
N VAL A 227 -5.67 1.96 -1.96
CA VAL A 227 -4.38 2.67 -2.10
C VAL A 227 -3.92 2.79 -3.56
N ARG A 228 -4.46 1.94 -4.44
CA ARG A 228 -4.23 2.00 -5.88
C ARG A 228 -5.47 1.56 -6.65
N SER A 229 -5.77 2.25 -7.74
CA SER A 229 -6.79 1.83 -8.72
C SER A 229 -6.36 2.26 -10.12
N ASP A 230 -6.40 1.33 -11.08
CA ASP A 230 -6.18 1.61 -12.50
C ASP A 230 -7.43 1.35 -13.37
N GLY A 231 -8.56 1.07 -12.72
CA GLY A 231 -9.85 0.78 -13.36
C GLY A 231 -10.13 -0.72 -13.51
N GLU A 232 -9.11 -1.54 -13.74
CA GLU A 232 -9.25 -3.01 -13.82
C GLU A 232 -8.87 -3.67 -12.50
N ARG A 233 -7.83 -3.16 -11.85
CA ARG A 233 -7.28 -3.64 -10.59
C ARG A 233 -7.45 -2.59 -9.51
N GLU A 234 -7.81 -3.08 -8.33
CA GLU A 234 -7.92 -2.25 -7.13
C GLU A 234 -7.18 -2.93 -5.99
N TRP A 235 -6.32 -2.17 -5.32
CA TRP A 235 -5.56 -2.67 -4.18
C TRP A 235 -6.01 -1.98 -2.91
N LEU A 236 -6.22 -2.81 -1.90
CA LEU A 236 -6.87 -2.46 -0.65
C LEU A 236 -5.93 -2.72 0.52
N VAL A 237 -6.08 -1.92 1.55
CA VAL A 237 -5.41 -2.06 2.84
C VAL A 237 -6.38 -1.73 3.94
N LEU A 238 -6.05 -2.11 5.17
CA LEU A 238 -6.71 -1.53 6.33
C LEU A 238 -6.37 -0.05 6.42
N LYS A 239 -7.36 0.78 6.78
CA LYS A 239 -7.24 2.23 6.90
C LYS A 239 -6.18 2.63 7.92
N ALA A 240 -6.02 1.84 8.98
CA ALA A 240 -4.98 2.03 10.00
C ALA A 240 -3.55 1.84 9.42
N ASP A 241 -3.41 1.02 8.37
CA ASP A 241 -2.11 0.70 7.76
C ASP A 241 -1.82 1.54 6.51
N ALA A 242 -2.74 2.41 6.08
CA ALA A 242 -2.67 3.09 4.79
C ALA A 242 -1.40 3.94 4.62
N GLU A 243 -1.02 4.71 5.63
CA GLU A 243 0.19 5.54 5.59
C GLU A 243 1.47 4.68 5.52
N HIS A 244 1.51 3.58 6.27
CA HIS A 244 2.63 2.64 6.23
C HIS A 244 2.77 2.03 4.83
N VAL A 245 1.67 1.55 4.25
CA VAL A 245 1.69 0.95 2.90
C VAL A 245 2.07 1.98 1.83
N LEU A 246 1.61 3.23 1.93
CA LEU A 246 1.99 4.30 0.98
C LEU A 246 3.48 4.65 1.01
N SER A 247 4.16 4.39 2.14
CA SER A 247 5.62 4.52 2.29
C SER A 247 6.40 3.22 2.08
N SER A 248 5.70 2.10 1.89
CA SER A 248 6.32 0.79 1.76
C SER A 248 6.91 0.57 0.37
N GLU A 249 8.03 -0.16 0.34
CA GLU A 249 8.65 -0.62 -0.90
C GLU A 249 7.73 -1.57 -1.69
N VAL A 250 6.94 -2.38 -0.98
CA VAL A 250 6.06 -3.41 -1.58
C VAL A 250 5.06 -2.80 -2.55
N LEU A 251 4.43 -1.67 -2.19
CA LEU A 251 3.49 -0.99 -3.08
C LEU A 251 4.18 -0.53 -4.37
N VAL A 252 5.38 0.06 -4.26
CA VAL A 252 6.14 0.54 -5.43
C VAL A 252 6.64 -0.61 -6.27
N GLU A 253 7.18 -1.66 -5.66
CA GLU A 253 7.63 -2.87 -6.36
C GLU A 253 6.52 -3.45 -7.25
N GLN A 254 5.33 -3.63 -6.68
CA GLN A 254 4.23 -4.21 -7.44
C GLN A 254 3.76 -3.26 -8.58
N ILE A 255 3.78 -1.93 -8.39
CA ILE A 255 3.47 -0.99 -9.49
C ILE A 255 4.54 -1.05 -10.59
N LEU A 256 5.83 -1.07 -10.23
CA LEU A 256 6.93 -1.18 -11.18
C LEU A 256 6.86 -2.50 -11.96
N LYS A 257 6.50 -3.60 -11.29
CA LYS A 257 6.29 -4.91 -11.93
C LYS A 257 5.29 -4.87 -13.08
N GLU A 258 4.23 -4.08 -12.92
CA GLU A 258 3.16 -3.97 -13.92
C GLU A 258 3.42 -2.93 -14.99
N VAL A 259 4.08 -1.81 -14.65
CA VAL A 259 4.22 -0.66 -15.55
C VAL A 259 5.55 -0.65 -16.30
N CYS A 260 6.64 -1.10 -15.66
CA CYS A 260 7.99 -1.00 -16.23
C CYS A 260 8.33 -2.22 -17.09
N SER A 261 9.05 -1.94 -18.18
CA SER A 261 9.57 -2.93 -19.13
C SER A 261 11.03 -2.61 -19.47
N GLU A 262 11.72 -3.51 -20.17
CA GLU A 262 13.10 -3.27 -20.62
C GLU A 262 13.21 -2.03 -21.55
N ALA A 263 12.15 -1.76 -22.34
CA ALA A 263 12.09 -0.59 -23.20
C ALA A 263 11.84 0.72 -22.41
N SER A 264 11.15 0.63 -21.27
CA SER A 264 10.82 1.76 -20.39
C SER A 264 11.00 1.36 -18.92
N PRO A 265 12.25 1.29 -18.44
CA PRO A 265 12.56 0.80 -17.09
C PRO A 265 12.33 1.84 -16.00
N GLU A 266 11.99 3.07 -16.40
CA GLU A 266 11.83 4.23 -15.52
C GLU A 266 10.38 4.67 -15.46
N LEU A 267 9.96 5.15 -14.29
CA LEU A 267 8.63 5.67 -14.02
C LEU A 267 8.74 6.95 -13.19
N GLN A 268 8.10 8.00 -13.67
CA GLN A 268 8.06 9.29 -12.95
C GLN A 268 7.06 9.25 -11.80
N LEU A 269 7.39 9.89 -10.67
CA LEU A 269 6.49 10.03 -9.53
C LEU A 269 5.18 10.71 -9.91
N SER A 270 5.18 11.66 -10.85
CA SER A 270 3.97 12.32 -11.32
C SER A 270 2.99 11.38 -12.04
N VAL A 271 3.52 10.34 -12.71
CA VAL A 271 2.73 9.29 -13.36
C VAL A 271 2.22 8.31 -12.30
N LEU A 272 3.10 7.83 -11.42
CA LEU A 272 2.73 6.87 -10.38
C LEU A 272 1.67 7.45 -9.42
N ARG A 273 1.78 8.73 -9.05
CA ARG A 273 0.79 9.47 -8.25
C ARG A 273 -0.62 9.44 -8.85
N LYS A 274 -0.76 9.35 -10.18
CA LYS A 274 -2.11 9.33 -10.81
C LYS A 274 -2.87 8.04 -10.46
N GLN A 275 -2.16 6.95 -10.19
CA GLN A 275 -2.71 5.66 -9.79
C GLN A 275 -3.12 5.61 -8.31
N ILE A 276 -2.66 6.58 -7.52
CA ILE A 276 -3.01 6.72 -6.11
C ILE A 276 -4.30 7.54 -5.97
N PRO A 277 -5.26 7.13 -5.12
CA PRO A 277 -6.48 7.89 -4.88
C PRO A 277 -6.22 9.32 -4.42
N LYS A 278 -7.08 10.25 -4.86
CA LYS A 278 -6.89 11.70 -4.68
C LYS A 278 -6.58 12.10 -3.24
N ALA A 279 -7.21 11.45 -2.27
CA ALA A 279 -7.02 11.70 -0.83
C ALA A 279 -5.57 11.49 -0.35
N TYR A 280 -4.81 10.59 -1.00
CA TYR A 280 -3.45 10.21 -0.58
C TYR A 280 -2.35 10.76 -1.48
N ARG A 281 -2.68 11.42 -2.60
CA ARG A 281 -1.69 11.89 -3.59
C ARG A 281 -0.64 12.84 -3.01
N SER A 282 -1.05 13.74 -2.10
CA SER A 282 -0.14 14.71 -1.49
C SER A 282 0.85 13.99 -0.57
N LEU A 283 0.33 13.23 0.38
CA LEU A 283 1.10 12.41 1.32
C LEU A 283 2.09 11.50 0.60
N PHE A 284 1.60 10.76 -0.40
CA PHE A 284 2.44 9.88 -1.22
C PHE A 284 3.57 10.64 -1.93
N THR A 285 3.28 11.81 -2.50
CA THR A 285 4.31 12.61 -3.20
C THR A 285 5.38 13.10 -2.22
N GLU A 286 4.98 13.53 -1.03
CA GLU A 286 5.88 14.04 0.00
C GLU A 286 6.81 12.93 0.52
N ILE A 287 6.25 11.79 0.91
CA ILE A 287 7.01 10.61 1.39
C ILE A 287 8.12 10.23 0.41
N TRP A 288 7.78 10.05 -0.88
CA TRP A 288 8.75 9.56 -1.87
C TRP A 288 9.75 10.62 -2.31
N ARG A 289 9.41 11.91 -2.23
CA ARG A 289 10.40 13.00 -2.36
C ARG A 289 11.40 12.96 -1.21
N THR A 290 10.93 12.86 0.03
CA THR A 290 11.80 12.74 1.20
C THR A 290 12.70 11.51 1.10
N HIS A 291 12.19 10.36 0.63
CA HIS A 291 13.03 9.18 0.41
C HIS A 291 14.12 9.40 -0.66
N ALA A 292 13.79 10.08 -1.76
CA ALA A 292 14.76 10.41 -2.81
C ALA A 292 15.83 11.42 -2.32
N GLU A 293 15.42 12.44 -1.57
CA GLU A 293 16.31 13.46 -0.99
C GLU A 293 17.26 12.86 0.05
N LEU A 294 16.79 11.88 0.83
CA LEU A 294 17.60 11.15 1.81
C LEU A 294 18.44 10.03 1.17
N HIS A 295 18.43 9.88 -0.16
CA HIS A 295 19.12 8.81 -0.88
C HIS A 295 18.86 7.41 -0.31
N ARG A 296 17.62 7.15 0.13
CA ARG A 296 17.25 5.82 0.62
C ARG A 296 17.38 4.81 -0.51
N ARG A 297 17.93 3.65 -0.16
CA ARG A 297 18.08 2.51 -1.09
C ARG A 297 16.90 1.56 -0.89
N PHE A 298 16.33 1.13 -2.00
CA PHE A 298 15.29 0.12 -2.08
C PHE A 298 15.85 -1.03 -2.93
N GLN A 299 15.44 -2.26 -2.64
CA GLN A 299 15.86 -3.44 -3.38
C GLN A 299 15.22 -3.49 -4.77
N CYS A 300 13.97 -3.05 -4.89
CA CYS A 300 13.21 -3.11 -6.14
C CYS A 300 13.38 -1.87 -7.03
N ALA A 301 13.89 -0.76 -6.48
CA ALA A 301 13.90 0.53 -7.18
C ALA A 301 15.12 1.39 -6.84
N GLU A 302 15.74 1.96 -7.87
CA GLU A 302 16.64 3.10 -7.71
C GLU A 302 15.85 4.40 -7.79
N LEU A 303 16.03 5.28 -6.81
CA LEU A 303 15.47 6.63 -6.84
C LEU A 303 16.50 7.62 -7.36
N SER A 304 16.09 8.47 -8.28
CA SER A 304 16.90 9.60 -8.74
C SER A 304 16.08 10.87 -8.86
N LEU A 305 16.72 12.02 -8.66
CA LEU A 305 16.11 13.33 -8.87
C LEU A 305 16.46 13.83 -10.27
N ALA A 306 15.47 13.82 -11.16
CA ALA A 306 15.57 14.41 -12.49
C ALA A 306 15.60 15.95 -12.41
N PRO A 307 16.02 16.64 -13.50
CA PRO A 307 15.90 18.09 -13.59
C PRO A 307 14.47 18.53 -13.23
N ARG A 308 14.34 19.61 -12.44
CA ARG A 308 13.07 20.10 -11.83
C ARG A 308 12.61 19.36 -10.57
N HIS A 309 13.50 18.61 -9.91
CA HIS A 309 13.20 17.90 -8.64
C HIS A 309 12.07 16.87 -8.79
N GLU A 310 11.93 16.26 -9.97
CA GLU A 310 11.01 15.15 -10.18
C GLU A 310 11.70 13.84 -9.79
N VAL A 311 11.05 13.07 -8.91
CA VAL A 311 11.55 11.75 -8.51
C VAL A 311 11.27 10.77 -9.64
N VAL A 312 12.31 10.07 -10.08
CA VAL A 312 12.23 8.98 -11.05
C VAL A 312 12.55 7.68 -10.34
N PHE A 313 11.63 6.73 -10.43
CA PHE A 313 11.81 5.36 -10.01
C PHE A 313 12.37 4.57 -11.18
N ARG A 314 13.42 3.80 -10.93
CA ARG A 314 13.96 2.88 -11.91
C ARG A 314 13.87 1.47 -11.37
N ASP A 315 13.22 0.60 -12.11
CA ASP A 315 13.05 -0.79 -11.72
C ASP A 315 14.40 -1.52 -11.75
N ALA A 316 14.79 -2.09 -10.61
CA ALA A 316 16.07 -2.77 -10.44
C ALA A 316 16.24 -4.01 -11.34
N ARG A 317 15.14 -4.58 -11.86
CA ARG A 317 15.16 -5.71 -12.79
C ARG A 317 15.81 -5.37 -14.13
N TYR A 318 15.84 -4.09 -14.50
CA TYR A 318 16.36 -3.64 -15.79
C TYR A 318 17.59 -2.76 -15.57
N PRO A 319 18.83 -3.28 -15.68
CA PRO A 319 20.04 -2.52 -15.38
C PRO A 319 20.28 -1.33 -16.34
N ARG A 320 21.08 -0.36 -15.88
CA ARG A 320 21.75 0.72 -16.65
C ARG A 320 22.06 0.30 -18.08
N ARG A 321 21.48 0.83 -19.16
CA ARG A 321 22.01 0.51 -20.51
C ARG A 321 23.48 0.88 -20.62
N GLU A 322 23.84 2.03 -20.05
CA GLU A 322 25.21 2.50 -19.90
C GLU A 322 26.04 1.66 -18.94
N ALA A 323 25.44 1.09 -17.87
CA ALA A 323 26.17 0.25 -16.92
C ALA A 323 26.47 -1.13 -17.52
N VAL A 324 25.49 -1.74 -18.20
CA VAL A 324 25.67 -2.99 -18.96
C VAL A 324 26.72 -2.80 -20.04
N LEU A 325 26.66 -1.71 -20.82
CA LEU A 325 27.67 -1.42 -21.82
C LEU A 325 29.05 -1.16 -21.19
N SER A 326 29.11 -0.46 -20.05
CA SER A 326 30.36 -0.23 -19.31
C SER A 326 31.02 -1.55 -18.90
N GLU A 327 30.24 -2.49 -18.37
CA GLU A 327 30.70 -3.83 -18.02
C GLU A 327 31.15 -4.62 -19.26
N GLN A 328 30.35 -4.63 -20.32
CA GLN A 328 30.69 -5.30 -21.59
C GLN A 328 31.99 -4.77 -22.20
N LEU A 329 32.22 -3.46 -22.16
CA LEU A 329 33.46 -2.85 -22.66
C LEU A 329 34.68 -3.32 -21.87
N VAL A 330 34.58 -3.38 -20.53
CA VAL A 330 35.67 -3.89 -19.69
C VAL A 330 35.94 -5.36 -19.97
N THR A 331 34.89 -6.19 -20.00
CA THR A 331 35.01 -7.63 -20.28
C THR A 331 35.62 -7.89 -21.66
N ALA A 332 35.22 -7.13 -22.69
CA ALA A 332 35.79 -7.25 -24.03
C ALA A 332 37.28 -6.85 -24.07
N LEU A 333 37.68 -5.87 -23.24
CA LEU A 333 39.08 -5.46 -23.14
C LEU A 333 39.93 -6.49 -22.38
N GLU A 334 39.38 -7.11 -21.34
CA GLU A 334 40.01 -8.23 -20.61
C GLU A 334 40.17 -9.46 -21.51
N ALA A 335 39.17 -9.80 -22.32
CA ALA A 335 39.26 -10.89 -23.28
C ALA A 335 40.39 -10.65 -24.30
N ARG A 336 40.46 -9.44 -24.87
CA ARG A 336 41.55 -9.05 -25.79
C ARG A 336 42.93 -9.13 -25.15
N LYS A 337 43.06 -8.78 -23.87
CA LYS A 337 44.31 -8.96 -23.13
C LYS A 337 44.69 -10.44 -23.00
N ALA A 338 43.71 -11.32 -22.79
CA ALA A 338 43.95 -12.74 -22.61
C ALA A 338 44.34 -13.47 -23.91
N ASP A 339 43.91 -12.97 -25.07
CA ASP A 339 44.16 -13.61 -26.37
C ASP A 339 45.62 -13.45 -26.88
N ASP A 340 46.40 -12.51 -26.32
CA ASP A 340 47.83 -12.22 -26.63
C ASP A 340 48.18 -12.18 -28.13
N ASP A 341 47.21 -11.80 -28.97
CA ASP A 341 47.35 -11.75 -30.43
C ASP A 341 48.04 -10.45 -30.93
N GLY A 342 48.55 -9.64 -29.99
CA GLY A 342 49.09 -8.30 -30.26
C GLY A 342 48.03 -7.24 -30.54
N SER A 343 46.73 -7.55 -30.48
CA SER A 343 45.64 -6.57 -30.64
C SER A 343 45.38 -5.73 -29.38
N TYR A 344 46.04 -6.06 -28.27
CA TYR A 344 46.03 -5.32 -27.01
C TYR A 344 47.35 -4.57 -26.79
N PRO A 345 47.34 -3.24 -26.56
CA PRO A 345 46.18 -2.34 -26.42
C PRO A 345 45.46 -2.06 -27.75
N CYS A 346 44.19 -1.66 -27.69
CA CYS A 346 43.37 -1.38 -28.87
C CYS A 346 42.82 0.05 -28.88
N THR A 347 42.21 0.50 -29.98
CA THR A 347 41.45 1.76 -29.99
C THR A 347 40.04 1.57 -29.40
N PHE A 348 39.41 2.67 -29.00
CA PHE A 348 38.02 2.62 -28.51
C PHE A 348 37.03 2.15 -29.58
N GLU A 349 37.25 2.52 -30.84
CA GLU A 349 36.44 2.05 -31.98
C GLU A 349 36.53 0.53 -32.15
N GLN A 350 37.74 -0.04 -32.08
CA GLN A 350 37.95 -1.48 -32.15
C GLN A 350 37.26 -2.22 -30.99
N LEU A 351 37.28 -1.63 -29.80
CA LEU A 351 36.58 -2.20 -28.64
C LEU A 351 35.05 -2.20 -28.86
N LEU A 352 34.48 -1.10 -29.37
CA LEU A 352 33.05 -1.02 -29.70
C LEU A 352 32.63 -2.03 -30.76
N GLN A 353 33.45 -2.22 -31.79
CA GLN A 353 33.23 -3.23 -32.82
C GLN A 353 33.20 -4.64 -32.22
N THR A 354 34.03 -4.92 -31.20
CA THR A 354 34.08 -6.22 -30.51
C THR A 354 32.82 -6.49 -29.70
N VAL A 355 32.29 -5.48 -29.02
CA VAL A 355 31.04 -5.62 -28.25
C VAL A 355 29.82 -5.75 -29.18
N GLY A 356 29.92 -5.34 -30.44
CA GLY A 356 28.82 -5.41 -31.41
C GLY A 356 27.63 -4.52 -31.05
N SER A 357 27.85 -3.50 -30.22
CA SER A 357 26.76 -2.67 -29.68
C SER A 357 26.23 -1.69 -30.73
N ALA A 358 24.93 -1.78 -31.03
CA ALA A 358 24.21 -0.75 -31.79
C ALA A 358 23.78 0.44 -30.91
N ALA A 359 24.41 0.64 -29.74
CA ALA A 359 24.07 1.71 -28.81
C ALA A 359 24.35 3.09 -29.43
N GLY A 360 23.42 4.02 -29.25
CA GLY A 360 23.61 5.40 -29.67
C GLY A 360 24.75 6.09 -28.90
N ILE A 361 25.36 7.10 -29.52
CA ILE A 361 26.53 7.82 -28.98
C ILE A 361 26.35 8.36 -27.55
N LEU A 362 25.12 8.72 -27.16
CA LEU A 362 24.81 9.17 -25.80
C LEU A 362 25.00 8.06 -24.76
N VAL A 363 24.58 6.84 -25.06
CA VAL A 363 24.74 5.68 -24.16
C VAL A 363 26.21 5.32 -24.04
N VAL A 364 26.94 5.31 -25.16
CA VAL A 364 28.39 5.06 -25.19
C VAL A 364 29.14 6.08 -24.32
N ASN A 365 28.86 7.38 -24.50
CA ASN A 365 29.47 8.45 -23.71
C ASN A 365 29.12 8.36 -22.22
N SER A 366 27.93 7.86 -21.87
CA SER A 366 27.55 7.61 -20.49
C SER A 366 28.26 6.38 -19.92
N ALA A 367 28.40 5.31 -20.71
CA ALA A 367 29.04 4.06 -20.31
C ALA A 367 30.51 4.28 -19.92
N VAL A 368 31.26 5.06 -20.71
CA VAL A 368 32.67 5.37 -20.40
C VAL A 368 32.87 6.23 -19.15
N ARG A 369 31.80 6.85 -18.64
CA ARG A 369 31.79 7.63 -17.38
C ARG A 369 31.25 6.84 -16.20
N THR A 370 30.74 5.64 -16.45
CA THR A 370 30.10 4.76 -15.47
C THR A 370 31.07 3.64 -15.11
N ASP A 371 31.05 3.19 -13.86
CA ASP A 371 31.81 2.01 -13.44
C ASP A 371 31.17 0.72 -14.03
N PRO A 372 31.97 -0.30 -14.38
CA PRO A 372 33.40 -0.44 -14.09
C PRO A 372 34.35 0.25 -15.08
N TYR A 373 33.91 0.71 -16.26
CA TYR A 373 34.81 1.28 -17.27
C TYR A 373 35.65 2.45 -16.73
N ARG A 374 34.99 3.42 -16.08
CA ARG A 374 35.65 4.64 -15.59
C ARG A 374 36.82 4.33 -14.63
N SER A 375 36.66 3.33 -13.76
CA SER A 375 37.66 2.96 -12.76
C SER A 375 38.70 1.96 -13.27
N ARG A 376 38.42 1.24 -14.37
CA ARG A 376 39.27 0.13 -14.84
C ARG A 376 39.95 0.37 -16.18
N VAL A 377 39.56 1.37 -16.96
CA VAL A 377 40.10 1.62 -18.30
C VAL A 377 40.80 2.98 -18.36
N ILE A 378 41.98 3.01 -18.98
CA ILE A 378 42.73 4.23 -19.27
C ILE A 378 42.81 4.47 -20.77
N SER A 379 42.61 5.72 -21.17
CA SER A 379 42.84 6.20 -22.53
C SER A 379 44.16 6.94 -22.57
N GLY A 380 45.04 6.57 -23.51
CA GLY A 380 46.39 7.12 -23.64
C GLY A 380 46.39 8.61 -24.01
N VAL A 381 45.49 9.01 -24.92
CA VAL A 381 45.25 10.39 -25.38
C VAL A 381 43.77 10.74 -25.19
N PRO A 382 43.33 11.20 -24.00
CA PRO A 382 41.90 11.33 -23.67
C PRO A 382 41.05 12.20 -24.60
N ALA A 383 41.66 13.12 -25.35
CA ALA A 383 40.98 14.00 -26.30
C ALA A 383 40.91 13.45 -27.73
N SER A 384 41.51 12.29 -28.03
CA SER A 384 41.55 11.70 -29.37
C SER A 384 40.53 10.57 -29.51
N ALA A 385 39.76 10.58 -30.59
CA ALA A 385 38.82 9.49 -30.92
C ALA A 385 39.55 8.17 -31.20
N ASN A 386 40.77 8.25 -31.75
CA ASN A 386 41.63 7.10 -32.07
C ASN A 386 42.63 6.78 -30.96
N SER A 387 42.36 7.27 -29.74
CA SER A 387 43.24 7.01 -28.60
C SER A 387 43.28 5.52 -28.28
N PRO A 388 44.47 4.93 -28.11
CA PRO A 388 44.57 3.58 -27.60
C PRO A 388 44.13 3.55 -26.13
N ILE A 389 43.44 2.47 -25.79
CA ILE A 389 42.90 2.19 -24.47
C ILE A 389 43.47 0.87 -23.95
N ALA A 390 43.66 0.82 -22.63
CA ALA A 390 44.11 -0.37 -21.92
C ALA A 390 43.43 -0.44 -20.55
N LEU A 391 43.53 -1.59 -19.88
CA LEU A 391 43.19 -1.69 -18.46
C LEU A 391 44.14 -0.78 -17.65
N LEU A 392 43.63 -0.21 -16.57
CA LEU A 392 44.35 0.73 -15.71
C LEU A 392 45.67 0.14 -15.19
N ASP A 393 45.66 -1.15 -14.83
CA ASP A 393 46.83 -1.87 -14.32
C ASP A 393 47.91 -2.12 -15.38
N ASP A 394 47.60 -1.93 -16.67
CA ASP A 394 48.50 -2.14 -17.80
C ASP A 394 49.01 -0.83 -18.41
N ALA A 395 49.13 0.22 -17.59
CA ALA A 395 49.63 1.52 -18.03
C ALA A 395 51.03 1.44 -18.68
N GLU A 396 51.88 0.55 -18.21
CA GLU A 396 53.20 0.31 -18.81
C GLU A 396 53.09 -0.32 -20.20
N HIS A 397 52.21 -1.31 -20.37
CA HIS A 397 51.95 -1.94 -21.68
C HIS A 397 51.39 -0.92 -22.67
N LEU A 398 50.49 -0.04 -22.21
CA LEU A 398 49.97 1.07 -22.99
C LEU A 398 51.07 2.05 -23.42
N ALA A 399 52.04 2.34 -22.55
CA ALA A 399 53.17 3.20 -22.88
C ALA A 399 54.07 2.63 -23.98
N ARG A 400 54.19 1.29 -24.05
CA ARG A 400 54.94 0.55 -25.08
C ARG A 400 54.16 0.37 -26.39
N SER A 401 52.88 0.71 -26.43
CA SER A 401 52.07 0.54 -27.64
C SER A 401 52.47 1.54 -28.73
N PRO A 402 52.80 1.07 -29.96
CA PRO A 402 53.02 1.94 -31.11
C PRO A 402 51.82 2.89 -31.36
N LEU A 403 50.59 2.41 -31.11
CA LEU A 403 49.36 3.19 -31.29
C LEU A 403 49.35 4.47 -30.45
N LEU A 404 50.02 4.49 -29.29
CA LEU A 404 50.06 5.67 -28.42
C LEU A 404 50.86 6.80 -29.05
N ILE A 405 52.01 6.48 -29.64
CA ILE A 405 52.85 7.47 -30.33
C ILE A 405 52.11 7.99 -31.56
N ALA A 406 51.52 7.08 -32.36
CA ALA A 406 50.74 7.45 -33.54
C ALA A 406 49.56 8.37 -33.20
N ALA A 407 48.86 8.12 -32.09
CA ALA A 407 47.74 8.96 -31.66
C ALA A 407 48.19 10.31 -31.05
N ALA A 408 49.31 10.35 -30.33
CA ALA A 408 49.76 11.53 -29.59
C ALA A 408 50.53 12.54 -30.46
N LEU A 409 51.34 12.05 -31.40
CA LEU A 409 52.27 12.88 -32.18
C LEU A 409 51.57 13.98 -33.00
N PRO A 410 50.43 13.72 -33.70
CA PRO A 410 49.73 14.76 -34.46
C PRO A 410 49.26 15.95 -33.61
N SER A 411 48.93 15.71 -32.34
CA SER A 411 48.49 16.78 -31.42
C SER A 411 49.64 17.61 -30.83
N LEU A 412 50.88 17.16 -31.01
CA LEU A 412 52.08 17.81 -30.46
C LEU A 412 52.91 18.54 -31.52
N LEU A 413 52.76 18.17 -32.78
CA LEU A 413 53.34 18.89 -33.90
C LEU A 413 52.61 20.22 -34.08
N LYS A 414 53.30 21.31 -33.73
CA LYS A 414 52.83 22.67 -33.98
C LYS A 414 53.22 23.08 -35.40
N HIS A 415 52.50 24.03 -36.00
CA HIS A 415 52.87 24.59 -37.30
C HIS A 415 54.34 25.06 -37.30
N GLY A 416 55.13 24.54 -38.25
CA GLY A 416 56.56 24.86 -38.39
C GLY A 416 57.52 23.97 -37.59
N HIS A 417 57.02 22.92 -36.92
CA HIS A 417 57.86 21.93 -36.25
C HIS A 417 57.63 20.54 -36.86
N ASP A 418 58.67 19.99 -37.49
CA ASP A 418 58.59 18.67 -38.14
C ASP A 418 58.86 17.52 -37.17
N ALA A 419 59.41 17.82 -35.98
CA ALA A 419 59.80 16.82 -34.99
C ALA A 419 59.49 17.25 -33.54
N VAL A 420 59.22 16.29 -32.67
CA VAL A 420 58.95 16.48 -31.23
C VAL A 420 59.98 15.73 -30.40
N ALA A 421 60.65 16.43 -29.48
CA ALA A 421 61.55 15.79 -28.53
C ALA A 421 60.78 14.81 -27.61
N VAL A 422 61.33 13.62 -27.36
CA VAL A 422 60.72 12.61 -26.47
C VAL A 422 60.42 13.18 -25.08
N GLU A 423 61.29 14.05 -24.57
CA GLU A 423 61.09 14.74 -23.29
C GLU A 423 59.82 15.63 -23.30
N THR A 424 59.54 16.30 -24.41
CA THR A 424 58.34 17.12 -24.60
C THR A 424 57.08 16.26 -24.66
N LEU A 425 57.15 15.12 -25.37
CA LEU A 425 56.08 14.13 -25.42
C LEU A 425 55.74 13.61 -24.00
N CYS A 426 56.75 13.20 -23.22
CA CYS A 426 56.56 12.67 -21.86
C CYS A 426 55.98 13.69 -20.87
N LYS A 427 56.24 14.98 -21.08
CA LYS A 427 55.70 16.09 -20.26
C LYS A 427 54.36 16.61 -20.76
N SER A 428 53.89 16.14 -21.92
CA SER A 428 52.70 16.68 -22.58
C SER A 428 51.43 16.40 -21.80
N LYS A 429 50.54 17.40 -21.72
CA LYS A 429 49.19 17.23 -21.18
C LYS A 429 48.27 16.39 -22.08
N VAL A 430 48.67 16.16 -23.34
CA VAL A 430 47.93 15.35 -24.32
C VAL A 430 47.87 13.89 -23.89
N ILE A 431 48.94 13.38 -23.26
CA ILE A 431 49.01 11.99 -22.81
C ILE A 431 48.50 11.88 -21.38
N ASN A 432 47.78 10.81 -21.06
CA ASN A 432 47.30 10.51 -19.72
C ASN A 432 48.43 10.45 -18.69
N ASN A 433 48.24 11.11 -17.55
CA ASN A 433 49.24 11.22 -16.49
C ASN A 433 49.65 9.87 -15.90
N VAL A 434 48.78 8.85 -15.92
CA VAL A 434 49.08 7.50 -15.45
C VAL A 434 50.11 6.81 -16.35
N VAL A 435 50.11 7.11 -17.65
CA VAL A 435 50.98 6.48 -18.66
C VAL A 435 52.35 7.19 -18.75
N ARG A 436 52.40 8.49 -18.48
CA ARG A 436 53.62 9.33 -18.63
C ARG A 436 54.89 8.78 -17.97
N PRO A 437 54.86 8.23 -16.73
CA PRO A 437 56.06 7.73 -16.08
C PRO A 437 56.77 6.60 -16.86
N TYR A 438 56.03 5.82 -17.64
CA TYR A 438 56.54 4.66 -18.37
C TYR A 438 57.06 5.00 -19.78
N LEU A 439 56.65 6.15 -20.33
CA LEU A 439 56.95 6.55 -21.72
C LEU A 439 58.43 6.64 -22.09
N PRO A 440 59.34 7.22 -21.26
CA PRO A 440 60.73 7.39 -21.68
C PRO A 440 61.39 6.04 -22.01
N ALA A 441 61.25 5.07 -21.11
CA ALA A 441 61.80 3.73 -21.28
C ALA A 441 61.11 2.97 -22.41
N ALA A 442 59.78 3.10 -22.52
CA ALA A 442 59.01 2.48 -23.59
C ALA A 442 59.43 2.97 -24.98
N ILE A 443 59.61 4.28 -25.17
CA ILE A 443 60.03 4.86 -26.46
C ILE A 443 61.46 4.45 -26.81
N GLU A 444 62.38 4.47 -25.85
CA GLU A 444 63.76 4.01 -26.07
C GLU A 444 63.80 2.53 -26.51
N THR A 445 62.96 1.70 -25.90
CA THR A 445 62.78 0.30 -26.29
C THR A 445 62.26 0.19 -27.72
N LEU A 446 61.19 0.91 -28.08
CA LEU A 446 60.63 0.91 -29.44
C LEU A 446 61.64 1.37 -30.51
N ILE A 447 62.47 2.37 -30.20
CA ILE A 447 63.52 2.85 -31.11
C ILE A 447 64.60 1.76 -31.28
N THR A 448 65.06 1.17 -30.18
CA THR A 448 66.13 0.17 -30.17
C THR A 448 65.71 -1.11 -30.90
N GLU A 449 64.47 -1.54 -30.68
CA GLU A 449 63.87 -2.73 -31.30
C GLU A 449 63.33 -2.49 -32.71
N ARG A 450 63.39 -1.25 -33.20
CA ARG A 450 62.86 -0.83 -34.51
C ARG A 450 61.36 -1.13 -34.68
N GLN A 451 60.59 -0.95 -33.61
CA GLN A 451 59.14 -1.17 -33.54
C GLN A 451 58.34 0.14 -33.51
N LEU A 452 58.91 1.24 -34.04
CA LEU A 452 58.15 2.48 -34.18
C LEU A 452 56.95 2.26 -35.11
N PRO A 453 55.84 2.99 -34.91
CA PRO A 453 54.69 2.92 -35.81
C PRO A 453 55.08 3.23 -37.24
N ASP A 454 54.40 2.58 -38.19
CA ASP A 454 54.53 2.91 -39.61
C ASP A 454 54.31 4.41 -39.84
N GLY A 455 55.17 5.00 -40.66
CA GLY A 455 55.13 6.44 -40.93
C GLY A 455 55.77 7.31 -39.84
N ILE A 456 56.37 6.75 -38.78
CA ILE A 456 57.07 7.52 -37.74
C ILE A 456 58.55 7.17 -37.72
N GLY A 457 59.40 8.19 -37.84
CA GLY A 457 60.84 8.11 -37.68
C GLY A 457 61.30 8.61 -36.31
N ALA A 458 62.50 8.19 -35.92
CA ALA A 458 63.23 8.74 -34.78
C ALA A 458 64.64 9.15 -35.22
N LEU A 459 65.10 10.32 -34.76
CA LEU A 459 66.46 10.78 -34.97
C LEU A 459 67.00 11.43 -33.69
N GLN A 460 68.32 11.45 -33.53
CA GLN A 460 68.97 12.04 -32.37
C GLN A 460 69.51 13.43 -32.70
N ILE A 461 68.93 14.48 -32.11
CA ILE A 461 69.44 15.86 -32.19
C ILE A 461 70.04 16.23 -30.83
N SER A 462 71.31 16.62 -30.82
CA SER A 462 71.98 17.07 -29.59
C SER A 462 71.83 16.06 -28.44
N LYS A 463 72.06 14.77 -28.74
CA LYS A 463 71.92 13.62 -27.82
C LYS A 463 70.49 13.31 -27.34
N LYS A 464 69.47 14.02 -27.83
CA LYS A 464 68.06 13.77 -27.48
C LYS A 464 67.31 13.14 -28.64
N TRP A 465 66.53 12.10 -28.37
CA TRP A 465 65.62 11.51 -29.35
C TRP A 465 64.49 12.47 -29.70
N HIS A 466 64.24 12.63 -31.00
CA HIS A 466 63.13 13.36 -31.59
C HIS A 466 62.34 12.42 -32.49
N LEU A 467 61.02 12.45 -32.36
CA LEU A 467 60.08 11.69 -33.18
C LEU A 467 59.49 12.60 -34.25
N PHE A 468 59.34 12.11 -35.47
CA PHE A 468 58.81 12.88 -36.60
C PHE A 468 58.01 11.99 -37.57
N PRO A 469 56.96 12.49 -38.23
CA PRO A 469 56.31 11.79 -39.32
C PRO A 469 57.25 11.67 -40.53
N LEU A 470 57.35 10.48 -41.13
CA LEU A 470 58.19 10.24 -42.32
C LEU A 470 57.71 11.06 -43.53
N GLU A 471 56.42 11.39 -43.61
CA GLU A 471 55.85 12.27 -44.64
C GLU A 471 56.40 13.71 -44.60
N ASN A 472 56.96 14.14 -43.46
CA ASN A 472 57.58 15.45 -43.32
C ASN A 472 59.03 15.48 -43.85
N ILE A 473 59.64 14.33 -44.15
CA ILE A 473 60.94 14.30 -44.82
C ILE A 473 60.72 14.64 -46.30
N ARG A 474 60.91 15.91 -46.66
CA ARG A 474 61.02 16.29 -48.08
C ARG A 474 62.35 15.76 -48.61
N THR A 475 62.28 14.68 -49.39
CA THR A 475 63.41 14.14 -50.17
C THR A 475 63.83 15.09 -51.27
#